data_AF-A0A6H0IXD5-F1
#
_entry.id   AF-A0A6H0IXD5-F1
#
_cell.length_a   1.000
_cell.length_b   1.000
_cell.length_c   1.000
_cell.angle_alpha   90.00
_cell.angle_beta   90.00
_cell.angle_gamma   90.00
#
_symmetry.space_group_name_H-M   'P 1'
#
loop_
_entity.id
_entity.type
_entity.pdbx_description
1 polymer ?
#
loop_
_entity_poly.entity_id
_entity_poly.type
_entity_poly.pdbx_seq_one_letter_code
_entity_poly.pdbx_strand_id
1 'polypeptide(L)'
;MILLLDTHLLLWAAGQPDRLSPAARDLITDASNVLWFSAASIWEVTIKHGLGRDDFHVEPHLLRRGLLENGYRELAITGAHTLAVSHLPAIHRDPFDRLLVAQAESEGVLLLTADEIVARYPGPVRRV
;
A
#
# COMPACT_ATOMS: atom_id res chain seq x y z
N MET A 1 -7.22 -11.22 -9.46
CA MET A 1 -6.22 -10.31 -10.08
C MET A 1 -5.12 -9.97 -9.07
N ILE A 2 -4.09 -9.18 -9.41
CA ILE A 2 -3.11 -8.71 -8.40
C ILE A 2 -3.54 -7.35 -7.85
N LEU A 3 -3.59 -7.24 -6.52
CA LEU A 3 -3.96 -6.03 -5.80
C LEU A 3 -2.75 -5.56 -4.97
N LEU A 4 -2.21 -4.39 -5.27
CA LEU A 4 -1.24 -3.71 -4.41
C LEU A 4 -2.03 -2.88 -3.39
N LEU A 5 -1.85 -3.15 -2.09
CA LEU A 5 -2.53 -2.38 -1.05
C LEU A 5 -1.66 -1.22 -0.58
N ASP A 6 -2.27 -0.04 -0.46
CA ASP A 6 -1.73 1.11 0.25
C ASP A 6 -1.50 0.81 1.74
N THR A 7 -0.54 1.49 2.36
CA THR A 7 -0.19 1.43 3.78
C THR A 7 -1.41 1.51 4.69
N HIS A 8 -2.37 2.43 4.45
CA HIS A 8 -3.56 2.53 5.31
C HIS A 8 -4.40 1.25 5.30
N LEU A 9 -4.60 0.64 4.12
CA LEU A 9 -5.36 -0.60 4.00
C LEU A 9 -4.63 -1.77 4.65
N LEU A 10 -3.30 -1.83 4.54
CA LEU A 10 -2.48 -2.86 5.21
C LEU A 10 -2.63 -2.78 6.73
N LEU A 11 -2.56 -1.58 7.31
CA LEU A 11 -2.72 -1.37 8.75
C LEU A 11 -4.12 -1.76 9.24
N TRP A 12 -5.17 -1.42 8.47
CA TRP A 12 -6.53 -1.82 8.81
C TRP A 12 -6.73 -3.32 8.66
N ALA A 13 -6.28 -3.93 7.57
CA ALA A 13 -6.37 -5.38 7.38
C ALA A 13 -5.66 -6.16 8.50
N ALA A 14 -4.50 -5.67 8.98
CA ALA A 14 -3.72 -6.34 10.01
C ALA A 14 -4.24 -6.14 11.45
N GLY A 15 -4.86 -5.00 11.77
CA GLY A 15 -5.20 -4.69 13.17
C GLY A 15 -6.58 -4.08 13.42
N GLN A 16 -7.24 -3.53 12.39
CA GLN A 16 -8.53 -2.85 12.53
C GLN A 16 -9.44 -3.14 11.31
N PRO A 17 -9.77 -4.42 11.01
CA PRO A 17 -10.47 -4.79 9.76
C PRO A 17 -11.87 -4.19 9.65
N ASP A 18 -12.46 -3.73 10.77
CA ASP A 18 -13.72 -2.99 10.82
C ASP A 18 -13.64 -1.59 10.19
N ARG A 19 -12.43 -1.06 10.00
CA ARG A 19 -12.21 0.22 9.29
C ARG A 19 -12.13 0.07 7.78
N LEU A 20 -11.99 -1.16 7.26
CA LEU A 20 -12.08 -1.41 5.84
C LEU A 20 -13.50 -1.12 5.36
N SER A 21 -13.63 -0.41 4.25
CA SER A 21 -14.92 -0.30 3.59
C SER A 21 -15.43 -1.68 3.14
N PRO A 22 -16.74 -1.86 2.91
CA PRO A 22 -17.26 -3.11 2.37
C PRO A 22 -16.57 -3.52 1.07
N ALA A 23 -16.33 -2.54 0.17
CA ALA A 23 -15.65 -2.81 -1.10
C ALA A 23 -14.19 -3.25 -0.92
N ALA A 24 -13.45 -2.64 0.01
CA ALA A 24 -12.08 -3.05 0.33
C ALA A 24 -12.08 -4.48 0.90
N ARG A 25 -12.98 -4.76 1.83
CA ARG A 25 -13.10 -6.09 2.47
C ARG A 25 -13.43 -7.18 1.45
N ASP A 26 -14.39 -6.94 0.56
CA ASP A 26 -14.76 -7.91 -0.47
C ASP A 26 -13.57 -8.23 -1.40
N LEU A 27 -12.83 -7.20 -1.85
CA LEU A 27 -11.66 -7.39 -2.70
C LEU A 27 -10.51 -8.13 -2.00
N ILE A 28 -10.26 -7.82 -0.72
CA ILE A 28 -9.18 -8.41 0.08
C ILE A 28 -9.49 -9.87 0.45
N THR A 29 -10.76 -10.19 0.71
CA THR A 29 -11.16 -11.54 1.13
C THR A 29 -11.45 -12.49 -0.03
N ASP A 30 -11.60 -11.97 -1.25
CA ASP A 30 -11.77 -12.77 -2.46
C ASP A 30 -10.47 -13.53 -2.80
N ALA A 31 -10.52 -14.86 -2.65
CA ALA A 31 -9.41 -15.77 -2.90
C ALA A 31 -8.94 -15.83 -4.37
N SER A 32 -9.70 -15.25 -5.31
CA SER A 32 -9.26 -15.07 -6.70
C SER A 32 -8.28 -13.91 -6.88
N ASN A 33 -8.08 -13.10 -5.83
CA ASN A 33 -7.12 -12.02 -5.79
C ASN A 33 -5.81 -12.44 -5.10
N VAL A 34 -4.70 -11.94 -5.63
CA VAL A 34 -3.37 -12.08 -5.03
C VAL A 34 -3.02 -10.73 -4.43
N LEU A 35 -2.81 -10.71 -3.12
CA LEU A 35 -2.57 -9.48 -2.38
C LEU A 35 -1.07 -9.20 -2.31
N TRP A 36 -0.68 -8.00 -2.69
CA TRP A 36 0.70 -7.51 -2.65
C TRP A 36 0.80 -6.32 -1.69
N PHE A 37 1.95 -6.18 -1.06
CA PHE A 37 2.33 -4.98 -0.31
C PHE A 37 3.71 -4.51 -0.75
N SER A 38 3.95 -3.20 -0.74
CA SER A 38 5.26 -2.66 -1.10
C SER A 38 6.21 -2.61 0.09
N ALA A 39 7.50 -2.83 -0.16
CA ALA A 39 8.55 -2.47 0.79
C ALA A 39 8.53 -0.97 1.16
N ALA A 40 7.94 -0.10 0.32
CA ALA A 40 7.74 1.32 0.61
C ALA A 40 6.78 1.54 1.80
N SER A 41 5.72 0.74 1.89
CA SER A 41 4.78 0.79 3.00
C SER A 41 5.43 0.35 4.31
N ILE A 42 6.29 -0.68 4.26
CA ILE A 42 7.08 -1.08 5.44
C ILE A 42 8.06 0.03 5.83
N TRP A 43 8.74 0.64 4.85
CA TRP A 43 9.66 1.76 5.09
C TRP A 43 8.94 2.95 5.76
N GLU A 44 7.76 3.32 5.28
CA GLU A 44 6.92 4.36 5.87
C GLU A 44 6.54 4.03 7.33
N VAL A 45 6.08 2.79 7.58
CA VAL A 45 5.72 2.31 8.93
C VAL A 45 6.94 2.31 9.85
N THR A 46 8.11 1.92 9.38
CA THR A 46 9.37 1.98 10.15
C THR A 46 9.74 3.41 10.55
N ILE A 47 9.60 4.39 9.64
CA ILE A 47 9.83 5.79 9.98
C ILE A 47 8.83 6.27 11.02
N LYS A 48 7.52 6.01 10.82
CA LYS A 48 6.47 6.42 11.77
C LYS A 48 6.68 5.82 13.17
N HIS A 49 7.05 4.55 13.24
CA HIS A 49 7.41 3.89 14.51
C HIS A 49 8.63 4.56 15.16
N GLY A 50 9.68 4.85 14.39
CA GLY A 50 10.89 5.51 14.91
C GLY A 50 10.66 6.94 15.43
N LEU A 51 9.62 7.63 14.94
CA LEU A 51 9.22 8.94 15.45
C LEU A 51 8.54 8.88 16.83
N GLY A 52 8.19 7.68 17.32
CA GLY A 52 7.71 7.46 18.70
C GLY A 52 6.45 8.24 19.06
N ARG A 53 5.54 8.43 18.10
CA ARG A 53 4.29 9.15 18.37
C ARG A 53 3.33 8.29 19.20
N ASP A 54 2.66 8.92 20.17
CA ASP A 54 1.72 8.26 21.07
C ASP A 54 0.51 7.64 20.36
N ASP A 55 0.21 8.05 19.12
CA ASP A 55 -0.90 7.56 18.32
C ASP A 55 -0.52 6.40 17.37
N PHE A 56 0.76 5.97 17.35
CA PHE A 56 1.25 4.95 16.44
C PHE A 56 1.97 3.81 17.17
N HIS A 57 1.27 2.68 17.32
CA HIS A 57 1.76 1.51 18.07
C HIS A 57 2.03 0.28 17.19
N VAL A 58 2.21 0.47 15.88
CA VAL A 58 2.45 -0.63 14.95
C VAL A 58 3.92 -1.01 14.98
N GLU A 59 4.23 -2.25 15.36
CA GLU A 59 5.59 -2.79 15.29
C GLU A 59 5.90 -3.26 13.84
N PRO A 60 6.87 -2.65 13.14
CA PRO A 60 7.08 -2.90 11.70
C PRO A 60 7.48 -4.35 11.36
N HIS A 61 8.28 -5.01 12.20
CA HIS A 61 8.70 -6.39 11.97
C HIS A 61 7.53 -7.37 12.10
N LEU A 62 6.66 -7.16 13.09
CA LEU A 62 5.44 -7.94 13.30
C LEU A 62 4.46 -7.71 12.15
N LEU A 63 4.28 -6.47 11.68
CA LEU A 63 3.43 -6.18 10.52
C LEU A 63 3.92 -6.95 9.28
N ARG A 64 5.20 -6.79 8.93
CA ARG A 64 5.76 -7.46 7.74
C ARG A 64 5.64 -8.99 7.85
N ARG A 65 5.97 -9.55 9.01
CA ARG A 65 5.84 -10.99 9.26
C ARG A 65 4.39 -11.45 9.11
N GLY A 66 3.44 -10.75 9.73
CA GLY A 66 2.02 -11.08 9.66
C GLY A 66 1.48 -11.04 8.24
N LEU A 67 1.86 -10.04 7.43
CA LEU A 67 1.46 -9.97 6.03
C LEU A 67 1.94 -11.19 5.22
N LEU A 68 3.21 -11.58 5.40
CA LEU A 68 3.77 -12.76 4.74
C LEU A 68 3.08 -14.07 5.21
N GLU A 69 2.84 -14.22 6.51
CA GLU A 69 2.14 -15.39 7.08
C GLU A 69 0.68 -15.48 6.60
N ASN A 70 0.04 -14.35 6.29
CA ASN A 70 -1.31 -14.29 5.71
C ASN A 70 -1.32 -14.38 4.17
N GLY A 71 -0.21 -14.76 3.54
CA GLY A 71 -0.15 -15.04 2.10
C GLY A 71 0.02 -13.82 1.19
N TYR A 72 0.26 -12.64 1.76
CA TYR A 72 0.58 -11.45 0.96
C TYR A 72 1.99 -11.59 0.38
N ARG A 73 2.20 -11.03 -0.82
CA ARG A 73 3.52 -10.98 -1.47
C ARG A 73 4.14 -9.61 -1.32
N GLU A 74 5.40 -9.59 -0.92
CA GLU A 74 6.16 -8.35 -0.84
C GLU A 74 6.69 -7.96 -2.22
N LEU A 75 6.43 -6.71 -2.63
CA LEU A 75 6.99 -6.09 -3.81
C LEU A 75 8.21 -5.25 -3.43
N ALA A 76 9.39 -5.67 -3.90
CA ALA A 76 10.62 -4.92 -3.73
C ALA A 76 10.59 -3.59 -4.49
N ILE A 77 11.26 -2.57 -3.94
CA ILE A 77 11.50 -1.31 -4.65
C ILE A 77 12.74 -1.49 -5.53
N THR A 78 12.60 -1.20 -6.81
CA THR A 78 13.71 -1.20 -7.77
C THR A 78 14.05 0.22 -8.21
N GLY A 79 15.23 0.41 -8.81
CA GLY A 79 15.59 1.69 -9.43
C GLY A 79 14.65 2.08 -10.58
N ALA A 80 14.02 1.11 -11.27
CA ALA A 80 13.03 1.41 -12.29
C ALA A 80 11.77 2.06 -11.68
N HIS A 81 11.30 1.55 -10.54
CA HIS A 81 10.17 2.13 -9.81
C HIS A 81 10.45 3.57 -9.36
N THR A 82 11.65 3.85 -8.87
CA THR A 82 12.01 5.20 -8.40
C THR A 82 12.11 6.19 -9.55
N LEU A 83 12.62 5.77 -10.72
CA LEU A 83 12.66 6.59 -11.93
C LEU A 83 11.25 6.85 -12.50
N ALA A 84 10.34 5.89 -12.43
CA ALA A 84 8.96 6.04 -12.91
C ALA A 84 8.20 7.16 -12.18
N VAL A 85 8.52 7.44 -10.91
CA VAL A 85 7.94 8.58 -10.17
C VAL A 85 8.09 9.93 -10.90
N SER A 86 9.12 10.07 -11.75
CA SER A 86 9.41 11.31 -12.48
C SER A 86 8.32 11.71 -13.49
N HIS A 87 7.57 10.75 -14.06
CA HIS A 87 6.49 11.07 -15.00
C HIS A 87 5.16 11.39 -14.29
N LEU A 88 5.04 11.07 -12.99
CA LEU A 88 3.79 11.24 -12.27
C LEU A 88 3.49 12.74 -12.07
N PRO A 89 2.25 13.20 -12.35
CA PRO A 89 1.87 14.58 -12.11
C PRO A 89 2.02 14.96 -10.62
N ALA A 90 2.17 16.25 -10.33
CA ALA A 90 2.35 16.75 -8.96
C ALA A 90 1.02 16.80 -8.16
N ILE A 91 0.33 15.67 -8.05
CA ILE A 91 -0.98 15.54 -7.38
C ILE A 91 -0.80 15.30 -5.87
N HIS A 92 0.12 14.43 -5.49
CA HIS A 92 0.45 14.10 -4.10
C HIS A 92 1.89 14.51 -3.76
N ARG A 93 2.11 14.93 -2.50
CA ARG A 93 3.44 15.35 -2.00
C ARG A 93 4.21 14.23 -1.30
N ASP A 94 3.51 13.23 -0.78
CA ASP A 94 4.16 12.13 -0.08
C ASP A 94 4.93 11.25 -1.08
N PRO A 95 6.24 11.04 -0.88
CA PRO A 95 7.05 10.20 -1.76
C PRO A 95 6.65 8.72 -1.73
N PHE A 96 6.10 8.20 -0.62
CA PHE A 96 5.67 6.80 -0.51
C PHE A 96 4.46 6.53 -1.39
N ASP A 97 3.43 7.38 -1.31
CA ASP A 97 2.24 7.25 -2.15
C ASP A 97 2.55 7.37 -3.63
N ARG A 98 3.42 8.32 -3.99
CA ARG A 98 3.90 8.46 -5.38
C ARG A 98 4.63 7.19 -5.84
N LEU A 99 5.44 6.59 -4.97
CA LEU A 99 6.15 5.36 -5.30
C LEU A 99 5.19 4.17 -5.44
N LEU A 100 4.13 4.08 -4.63
CA LEU A 100 3.09 3.05 -4.77
C LEU A 100 2.37 3.15 -6.12
N VAL A 101 2.02 4.37 -6.55
CA VAL A 101 1.43 4.60 -7.88
C VAL A 101 2.40 4.17 -8.98
N ALA A 102 3.68 4.58 -8.88
CA ALA A 102 4.70 4.20 -9.85
C ALA A 102 4.92 2.68 -9.92
N GLN A 103 4.89 1.99 -8.78
CA GLN A 103 4.97 0.53 -8.72
C GLN A 103 3.75 -0.13 -9.36
N ALA A 104 2.54 0.37 -9.08
CA ALA A 104 1.31 -0.16 -9.67
C ALA A 104 1.32 -0.05 -11.21
N GLU A 105 1.74 1.12 -11.73
CA GLU A 105 1.90 1.33 -13.17
C GLU A 105 2.99 0.44 -13.78
N SER A 106 4.15 0.34 -13.12
CA SER A 106 5.29 -0.44 -13.63
C SER A 106 5.02 -1.95 -13.67
N GLU A 107 4.31 -2.47 -12.67
CA GLU A 107 4.00 -3.90 -12.55
C GLU A 107 2.67 -4.28 -13.26
N GLY A 108 1.90 -3.29 -13.72
CA GLY A 108 0.59 -3.52 -14.34
C GLY A 108 -0.44 -4.10 -13.38
N VAL A 109 -0.41 -3.68 -12.11
CA VAL A 109 -1.28 -4.19 -11.04
C VAL A 109 -2.18 -3.09 -10.47
N LEU A 110 -3.30 -3.46 -9.85
CA LEU A 110 -4.25 -2.49 -9.30
C LEU A 110 -3.84 -2.02 -7.90
N LEU A 111 -3.55 -0.73 -7.72
CA LEU A 111 -3.40 -0.10 -6.43
C LEU A 111 -4.77 0.15 -5.79
N LEU A 112 -5.01 -0.45 -4.62
CA LEU A 112 -6.15 -0.12 -3.77
C LEU A 112 -5.70 0.90 -2.72
N THR A 113 -6.46 1.99 -2.58
CA THR A 113 -6.18 3.06 -1.62
C THR A 113 -7.46 3.59 -0.99
N ALA A 114 -7.36 4.04 0.26
CA ALA A 114 -8.41 4.83 0.90
C ALA A 114 -8.21 6.35 0.71
N ASP A 115 -7.03 6.77 0.23
CA ASP A 115 -6.65 8.16 0.04
C ASP A 115 -7.28 8.74 -1.23
N GLU A 116 -8.05 9.82 -1.06
CA GLU A 116 -8.76 10.46 -2.16
C GLU A 116 -7.81 11.17 -3.13
N ILE A 117 -6.68 11.69 -2.65
CA ILE A 117 -5.70 12.38 -3.48
C ILE A 117 -4.91 11.36 -4.32
N VAL A 118 -4.52 10.23 -3.74
CA VAL A 118 -3.88 9.12 -4.49
C VAL A 118 -4.81 8.61 -5.58
N ALA A 119 -6.11 8.47 -5.29
CA ALA A 119 -7.11 8.06 -6.27
C ALA A 119 -7.30 9.01 -7.47
N ARG A 120 -6.71 10.22 -7.44
CA ARG A 120 -6.75 11.17 -8.57
C ARG A 120 -5.65 10.91 -9.61
N TYR A 121 -4.69 10.02 -9.35
CA TYR A 121 -3.69 9.68 -10.35
C TYR A 121 -4.31 8.93 -11.54
N PRO A 122 -3.94 9.28 -12.78
CA PRO A 122 -4.34 8.50 -13.95
C PRO A 122 -3.54 7.20 -13.96
N GLY A 123 -4.18 6.05 -13.77
CA GLY A 123 -3.48 4.78 -13.73
C GLY A 123 -4.33 3.65 -13.15
N PRO A 124 -3.74 2.48 -12.85
CA PRO A 124 -4.43 1.37 -12.22
C PRO A 124 -4.59 1.65 -10.72
N VAL A 125 -5.33 2.71 -10.37
CA VAL A 125 -5.61 3.12 -9.00
C VAL A 125 -7.11 3.08 -8.77
N ARG A 126 -7.54 2.44 -7.68
CA ARG A 126 -8.93 2.35 -7.28
C ARG A 126 -9.09 2.76 -5.83
N ARG A 127 -9.94 3.76 -5.61
CA ARG A 127 -10.41 4.12 -4.27
C ARG A 127 -11.37 3.07 -3.74
N VAL A 128 -11.20 2.71 -2.48
CA VAL A 128 -12.10 1.83 -1.74
C VAL A 128 -12.45 2.41 -0.38
#